data_AF-A0A932UNJ2-F1
#
_entry.id   AF-A0A932UNJ2-F1
#
_cell.length_a   1.000
_cell.length_b   1.000
_cell.length_c   1.000
_cell.angle_alpha   90.00
_cell.angle_beta   90.00
_cell.angle_gamma   90.00
#
_symmetry.space_group_name_H-M   'P 1'
#
loop_
_entity.id
_entity.type
_entity.pdbx_description
1 polymer ?
#
loop_
_entity_poly.entity_id
_entity_poly.type
_entity_poly.pdbx_seq_one_letter_code
_entity_poly.pdbx_strand_id
1 'polypeptide(L)'
;MSVAILSLHPDHLVDLRRSGLSDETVATLNIYSARPGDIPKLVGWNPPDALSILVFPYPGEDGFCRVKAFPPFKDKDGHTVKYLQKPGSGVHLYIPPQAGKILTDPTIPLAWTEGEKKAAKACQEGIPCIGLGGLWNWIEDGKPAPNLGTIAHVEREEIIYADSDVWSRSDLLRAVYAFGKEQEALGASSSL
;
A
#
# COMPACT_ATOMS: atom_id res chain seq x y z
N MET A 1 18.40 2.83 22.28
CA MET A 1 17.07 2.28 22.60
C MET A 1 16.96 0.92 21.92
N SER A 2 16.59 -0.13 22.65
CA SER A 2 16.49 -1.48 22.10
C SER A 2 15.31 -1.54 21.13
N VAL A 3 15.56 -1.75 19.84
CA VAL A 3 14.51 -2.09 18.88
C VAL A 3 13.91 -3.42 19.36
N ALA A 4 12.62 -3.44 19.70
CA ALA A 4 11.94 -4.70 19.94
C ALA A 4 12.14 -5.56 18.70
N ILE A 5 12.80 -6.71 18.86
CA ILE A 5 13.03 -7.63 17.74
C ILE A 5 11.66 -8.12 17.30
N LEU A 6 11.13 -7.53 16.22
CA LEU A 6 9.93 -7.99 15.54
C LEU A 6 10.21 -9.43 15.10
N SER A 7 9.60 -10.41 15.77
CA SER A 7 9.72 -11.82 15.40
C SER A 7 8.94 -12.06 14.09
N LEU A 8 9.55 -11.70 12.97
CA LEU A 8 9.03 -12.02 11.65
C LEU A 8 9.23 -13.51 11.36
N HIS A 9 8.22 -14.11 10.74
CA HIS A 9 8.37 -15.44 10.16
C HIS A 9 9.52 -15.42 9.13
N PRO A 10 10.39 -16.45 9.07
CA PRO A 10 11.54 -16.46 8.16
C PRO A 10 11.18 -16.16 6.70
N ASP A 11 10.10 -16.75 6.19
CA ASP A 11 9.64 -16.52 4.82
C ASP A 11 9.17 -15.09 4.56
N HIS A 12 8.58 -14.45 5.58
CA HIS A 12 8.15 -13.05 5.47
C HIS A 12 9.37 -12.13 5.44
N LEU A 13 10.39 -12.41 6.27
CA LEU A 13 11.64 -11.65 6.26
C LEU A 13 12.36 -11.79 4.91
N VAL A 14 12.41 -13.00 4.35
CA VAL A 14 12.96 -13.25 3.01
C VAL A 14 12.17 -12.49 1.94
N ASP A 15 10.83 -12.49 1.99
CA ASP A 15 10.00 -11.76 1.01
C ASP A 15 10.16 -10.23 1.10
N LEU A 16 10.30 -9.67 2.31
CA LEU A 16 10.55 -8.25 2.54
C LEU A 16 11.94 -7.84 2.03
N ARG A 17 12.98 -8.60 2.37
CA ARG A 17 14.36 -8.33 1.93
C ARG A 17 14.54 -8.53 0.43
N ARG A 18 13.84 -9.50 -0.17
CA ARG A 18 13.78 -9.65 -1.64
C ARG A 18 13.17 -8.43 -2.33
N SER A 19 12.29 -7.70 -1.64
CA SER A 19 11.76 -6.41 -2.10
C SER A 19 12.65 -5.22 -1.74
N GLY A 20 13.86 -5.45 -1.22
CA GLY A 20 14.85 -4.41 -0.92
C GLY A 20 14.55 -3.57 0.32
N LEU A 21 13.61 -4.00 1.16
CA LEU A 21 13.29 -3.34 2.42
C LEU A 21 14.32 -3.71 3.49
N SER A 22 14.88 -2.69 4.13
CA SER A 22 15.77 -2.85 5.28
C SER A 22 14.97 -3.24 6.53
N ASP A 23 15.65 -3.87 7.49
CA ASP A 23 15.06 -4.20 8.78
C ASP A 23 14.62 -2.93 9.55
N GLU A 24 15.31 -1.80 9.36
CA GLU A 24 14.95 -0.50 9.94
C GLU A 24 13.65 0.06 9.34
N THR A 25 13.50 -0.01 8.01
CA THR A 25 12.26 0.39 7.32
C THR A 25 11.09 -0.47 7.79
N VAL A 26 11.30 -1.78 7.87
CA VAL A 26 10.30 -2.75 8.37
C VAL A 26 9.87 -2.43 9.80
N ALA A 27 10.83 -2.13 10.68
CA ALA A 27 10.54 -1.74 12.05
C ALA A 27 9.80 -0.39 12.15
N THR A 28 10.23 0.61 11.38
CA THR A 28 9.62 1.95 11.34
C THR A 28 8.16 1.90 10.89
N LEU A 29 7.84 1.01 9.94
CA LEU A 29 6.49 0.81 9.42
C LEU A 29 5.66 -0.16 10.26
N ASN A 30 6.21 -0.67 11.37
CA ASN A 30 5.59 -1.68 12.22
C ASN A 30 5.12 -2.91 11.43
N ILE A 31 5.83 -3.32 10.38
CA ILE A 31 5.47 -4.51 9.59
C ILE A 31 5.77 -5.76 10.42
N TYR A 32 4.81 -6.68 10.52
CA TYR A 32 4.92 -7.84 11.41
C TYR A 32 4.25 -9.10 10.86
N SER A 33 4.61 -10.25 11.42
CA SER A 33 3.93 -11.53 11.14
C SER A 33 2.83 -11.75 12.16
N ALA A 34 1.59 -11.93 11.71
CA ALA A 34 0.50 -12.20 12.64
C ALA A 34 0.66 -13.59 13.27
N ARG A 35 0.19 -13.74 14.50
CA ARG A 35 0.00 -15.09 15.09
C ARG A 35 -1.11 -15.80 14.32
N PRO A 36 -1.01 -17.12 14.08
CA PRO A 36 -2.05 -17.85 13.34
C PRO A 36 -3.47 -17.64 13.89
N GLY A 37 -3.63 -17.57 15.21
CA GLY A 37 -4.93 -17.31 15.85
C GLY A 37 -5.51 -15.91 15.67
N ASP A 38 -4.73 -14.94 15.16
CA ASP A 38 -5.18 -13.57 14.90
C ASP A 38 -5.55 -13.35 13.42
N ILE A 39 -5.24 -14.31 12.54
CA ILE A 39 -5.60 -14.25 11.10
C ILE A 39 -7.09 -13.93 10.88
N PRO A 40 -8.05 -14.69 11.45
CA PRO A 40 -9.46 -14.38 11.24
C PRO A 40 -9.91 -13.04 11.83
N LYS A 41 -9.21 -12.50 12.83
CA LYS A 41 -9.52 -11.18 13.40
C LYS A 41 -9.08 -10.05 12.48
N LEU A 42 -7.91 -10.19 11.86
CA LEU A 42 -7.32 -9.21 10.96
C LEU A 42 -8.01 -9.21 9.58
N VAL A 43 -8.33 -10.40 9.07
CA VAL A 43 -8.89 -10.58 7.73
C VAL A 43 -10.43 -10.63 7.73
N GLY A 44 -11.05 -10.95 8.86
CA GLY A 44 -12.51 -11.11 9.00
C GLY A 44 -13.04 -12.49 8.60
N TRP A 45 -12.16 -13.38 8.15
CA TRP A 45 -12.47 -14.77 7.76
C TRP A 45 -11.17 -15.59 7.74
N ASN A 46 -11.25 -16.91 7.53
CA ASN A 46 -10.09 -17.80 7.48
C ASN A 46 -9.71 -18.12 6.02
N PRO A 47 -8.57 -17.62 5.50
CA PRO A 47 -8.07 -17.98 4.18
C PRO A 47 -7.70 -19.47 4.10
N PRO A 48 -8.28 -20.25 3.17
CA PRO A 48 -8.26 -21.71 3.20
C PRO A 48 -6.87 -22.35 3.13
N ASP A 49 -5.89 -21.70 2.49
CA ASP A 49 -4.52 -22.24 2.32
C ASP A 49 -3.41 -21.32 2.87
N ALA A 50 -3.75 -20.18 3.48
CA ALA A 50 -2.74 -19.29 4.05
C ALA A 50 -2.28 -19.84 5.41
N LEU A 51 -1.03 -20.29 5.49
CA LEU A 51 -0.42 -20.79 6.73
C LEU A 51 -0.01 -19.65 7.66
N SER A 52 0.38 -18.52 7.08
CA SER A 52 0.73 -17.29 7.80
C SER A 52 0.34 -16.07 6.99
N ILE A 53 0.27 -14.92 7.66
CA ILE A 53 0.07 -13.62 7.01
C ILE A 53 1.13 -12.61 7.48
N LEU A 54 1.61 -11.83 6.52
CA LEU A 54 2.45 -10.66 6.76
C LEU A 54 1.55 -9.43 6.79
N VAL A 55 1.62 -8.64 7.84
CA VAL A 55 0.75 -7.49 8.07
C VAL A 55 1.47 -6.19 7.75
N PHE A 56 0.80 -5.35 6.98
CA PHE A 56 1.18 -3.97 6.66
C PHE A 56 0.19 -3.02 7.35
N PRO A 57 0.51 -2.50 8.54
CA PRO A 57 -0.31 -1.47 9.18
C PRO A 57 -0.31 -0.20 8.35
N TYR A 58 -1.44 0.49 8.31
CA TYR A 58 -1.53 1.79 7.65
C TYR A 58 -1.35 2.89 8.70
N PRO A 59 -0.25 3.66 8.65
CA PRO A 59 0.00 4.71 9.64
C PRO A 59 -1.11 5.76 9.64
N GLY A 60 -1.64 6.09 10.81
CA GLY A 60 -2.71 7.08 10.96
C GLY A 60 -4.12 6.56 10.68
N GLU A 61 -4.27 5.32 10.21
CA GLU A 61 -5.57 4.68 9.95
C GLU A 61 -5.88 3.73 11.11
N ASP A 62 -6.89 4.05 11.94
CA ASP A 62 -7.19 3.36 13.19
C ASP A 62 -7.41 1.86 13.00
N GLY A 63 -6.39 1.07 13.36
CA GLY A 63 -6.39 -0.39 13.26
C GLY A 63 -6.45 -0.95 11.83
N PHE A 64 -6.42 -0.12 10.79
CA PHE A 64 -6.45 -0.59 9.41
C PHE A 64 -5.12 -1.22 9.01
N CYS A 65 -5.20 -2.35 8.31
CA CYS A 65 -4.05 -2.99 7.72
C CYS A 65 -4.45 -3.75 6.47
N ARG A 66 -3.48 -3.92 5.59
CA ARG A 66 -3.53 -4.96 4.56
C ARG A 66 -2.59 -6.07 4.93
N VAL A 67 -2.90 -7.27 4.49
CA VAL A 67 -2.10 -8.45 4.79
C VAL A 67 -1.76 -9.18 3.52
N LYS A 68 -0.59 -9.82 3.50
CA LYS A 68 -0.18 -10.71 2.43
C LYS A 68 -0.24 -12.15 2.92
N ALA A 69 -0.91 -13.02 2.17
CA ALA A 69 -1.04 -14.44 2.47
C ALA A 69 0.23 -15.22 2.08
N PHE A 70 0.63 -16.14 2.94
CA PHE A 70 1.75 -17.06 2.74
C PHE A 70 1.33 -18.51 3.03
N PRO A 71 1.37 -19.42 2.04
CA PRO A 71 1.44 -19.12 0.60
C PRO A 71 0.21 -18.32 0.13
N PRO A 72 0.26 -17.70 -1.07
CA PRO A 72 -0.96 -17.21 -1.70
C PRO A 72 -1.88 -18.39 -2.04
N PHE A 73 -3.19 -18.14 -2.03
CA PHE A 73 -4.20 -19.16 -2.27
C PHE A 73 -5.03 -18.83 -3.52
N LYS A 74 -5.89 -19.77 -3.94
CA LYS A 74 -6.81 -19.56 -5.06
C LYS A 74 -8.20 -19.19 -4.55
N ASP A 75 -8.80 -18.15 -5.12
CA ASP A 75 -10.22 -17.91 -4.90
C ASP A 75 -11.09 -18.94 -5.65
N LYS A 76 -12.40 -18.85 -5.42
CA LYS A 76 -13.43 -19.69 -6.07
C LYS A 76 -13.44 -19.61 -7.60
N ASP A 77 -12.89 -18.53 -8.16
CA ASP A 77 -12.81 -18.29 -9.61
C ASP A 77 -11.42 -18.69 -10.17
N GLY A 78 -10.53 -19.22 -9.32
CA GLY A 78 -9.19 -19.67 -9.70
C GLY A 78 -8.13 -18.58 -9.74
N HIS A 79 -8.45 -17.34 -9.34
CA HIS A 79 -7.48 -16.24 -9.27
C HIS A 79 -6.56 -16.41 -8.07
N THR A 80 -5.29 -16.04 -8.25
CA THR A 80 -4.31 -16.07 -7.15
C THR A 80 -4.51 -14.85 -6.26
N VAL A 81 -4.90 -15.08 -5.01
CA VAL A 81 -5.04 -14.04 -4.00
C VAL A 81 -3.75 -13.95 -3.19
N LYS A 82 -3.07 -12.81 -3.31
CA LYS A 82 -1.81 -12.52 -2.60
C LYS A 82 -2.02 -11.56 -1.44
N TYR A 83 -2.79 -10.49 -1.65
CA TYR A 83 -3.04 -9.45 -0.67
C TYR A 83 -4.52 -9.41 -0.31
N LEU A 84 -4.80 -9.10 0.95
CA LEU A 84 -6.11 -9.11 1.57
C LEU A 84 -6.27 -7.88 2.45
N GLN A 85 -7.52 -7.51 2.67
CA GLN A 85 -7.93 -6.59 3.73
C GLN A 85 -9.29 -7.04 4.27
N LYS A 86 -9.68 -6.53 5.44
CA LYS A 86 -10.96 -6.87 6.04
C LYS A 86 -12.12 -6.40 5.13
N PRO A 87 -13.11 -7.25 4.80
CA PRO A 87 -14.26 -6.82 4.01
C PRO A 87 -14.99 -5.64 4.64
N GLY A 88 -15.41 -4.67 3.82
CA GLY A 88 -16.12 -3.47 4.29
C GLY A 88 -15.25 -2.48 5.06
N SER A 89 -13.92 -2.60 5.01
CA SER A 89 -13.01 -1.61 5.60
C SER A 89 -12.87 -0.33 4.77
N GLY A 90 -13.34 -0.33 3.53
CA GLY A 90 -13.19 0.78 2.60
C GLY A 90 -11.80 0.91 1.99
N VAL A 91 -11.57 2.06 1.32
CA VAL A 91 -10.30 2.42 0.68
C VAL A 91 -9.44 3.30 1.57
N HIS A 92 -8.15 2.96 1.64
CA HIS A 92 -7.15 3.72 2.39
C HIS A 92 -5.88 3.87 1.58
N LEU A 93 -5.25 5.04 1.67
CA LEU A 93 -3.91 5.28 1.13
C LEU A 93 -2.86 4.79 2.12
N TYR A 94 -1.85 4.06 1.62
CA TYR A 94 -0.71 3.65 2.43
C TYR A 94 0.31 4.80 2.46
N ILE A 95 0.43 5.48 3.59
CA ILE A 95 1.27 6.65 3.76
C ILE A 95 2.43 6.32 4.72
N PRO A 96 3.63 5.96 4.22
CA PRO A 96 4.83 5.85 5.04
C PRO A 96 5.10 7.16 5.81
N PRO A 97 5.67 7.11 7.03
CA PRO A 97 5.96 8.31 7.82
C PRO A 97 6.78 9.38 7.09
N GLN A 98 7.68 8.97 6.19
CA GLN A 98 8.47 9.86 5.36
C GLN A 98 7.60 10.68 4.40
N ALA A 99 6.64 10.04 3.71
CA ALA A 99 5.66 10.72 2.87
C ALA A 99 4.68 11.56 3.71
N GLY A 100 4.30 11.07 4.89
CA GLY A 100 3.43 11.78 5.83
C GLY A 100 3.94 13.17 6.24
N LYS A 101 5.27 13.36 6.31
CA LYS A 101 5.90 14.64 6.70
C LYS A 101 5.72 15.75 5.67
N ILE A 102 5.43 15.41 4.42
CA ILE A 102 5.42 16.34 3.28
C ILE A 102 4.02 16.51 2.66
N LEU A 103 2.98 15.96 3.28
CA LEU A 103 1.63 16.01 2.71
C LEU A 103 1.11 17.44 2.54
N THR A 104 1.48 18.36 3.43
CA THR A 104 1.07 19.77 3.40
C THR A 104 2.06 20.69 2.68
N ASP A 105 3.14 20.13 2.12
CA ASP A 105 4.17 20.90 1.39
C ASP A 105 4.12 20.53 -0.10
N PRO A 106 3.43 21.33 -0.95
CA PRO A 106 3.30 21.06 -2.38
C PRO A 106 4.59 21.35 -3.16
N THR A 107 5.62 21.95 -2.54
CA THR A 107 6.89 22.24 -3.21
C THR A 107 7.75 20.99 -3.40
N ILE A 108 7.41 19.90 -2.71
CA ILE A 108 8.10 18.62 -2.77
C ILE A 108 7.29 17.66 -3.66
N PRO A 109 7.88 17.14 -4.75
CA PRO A 109 7.21 16.16 -5.60
C PRO A 109 6.74 14.93 -4.82
N LEU A 110 5.60 14.37 -5.22
CA LEU A 110 5.00 13.19 -4.58
C LEU A 110 4.83 12.05 -5.57
N ALA A 111 5.42 10.91 -5.24
CA ALA A 111 5.29 9.69 -6.00
C ALA A 111 4.07 8.88 -5.54
N TRP A 112 3.46 8.17 -6.48
CA TRP A 112 2.38 7.22 -6.25
C TRP A 112 2.75 5.88 -6.86
N THR A 113 2.40 4.78 -6.21
CA THR A 113 2.66 3.44 -6.76
C THR A 113 1.65 2.42 -6.28
N GLU A 114 1.54 1.30 -6.99
CA GLU A 114 0.77 0.15 -6.54
C GLU A 114 1.58 -0.72 -5.57
N GLY A 115 1.12 -0.78 -4.32
CA GLY A 115 1.60 -1.70 -3.28
C GLY A 115 2.45 -1.05 -2.18
N GLU A 116 2.25 -1.55 -0.97
CA GLU A 116 2.87 -1.05 0.28
C GLU A 116 4.39 -1.22 0.26
N LYS A 117 4.89 -2.34 -0.28
CA LYS A 117 6.33 -2.61 -0.35
C LYS A 117 7.07 -1.66 -1.29
N LYS A 118 6.45 -1.25 -2.40
CA LYS A 118 7.07 -0.30 -3.34
C LYS A 118 7.09 1.10 -2.74
N ALA A 119 5.99 1.55 -2.16
CA ALA A 119 5.92 2.85 -1.49
C ALA A 119 6.92 2.93 -0.32
N ALA A 120 7.00 1.88 0.50
CA ALA A 120 8.01 1.76 1.56
C ALA A 120 9.43 1.80 1.02
N LYS A 121 9.71 1.09 -0.09
CA LYS A 121 11.03 1.09 -0.72
C LYS A 121 11.39 2.46 -1.29
N ALA A 122 10.48 3.12 -2.00
CA ALA A 122 10.71 4.47 -2.51
C ALA A 122 11.02 5.45 -1.38
N CYS A 123 10.24 5.43 -0.28
CA CYS A 123 10.50 6.26 0.89
C CYS A 123 11.85 5.95 1.55
N GLN A 124 12.25 4.68 1.60
CA GLN A 124 13.57 4.28 2.09
C GLN A 124 14.70 4.90 1.25
N GLU A 125 14.50 5.05 -0.05
CA GLU A 125 15.48 5.67 -0.96
C GLU A 125 15.35 7.21 -1.04
N GLY A 126 14.56 7.82 -0.16
CA GLY A 126 14.39 9.28 -0.10
C GLY A 126 13.40 9.85 -1.10
N ILE A 127 12.56 9.00 -1.72
CA ILE A 127 11.49 9.42 -2.63
C ILE A 127 10.17 9.39 -1.84
N PRO A 128 9.56 10.54 -1.49
CA PRO A 128 8.26 10.56 -0.82
C PRO A 128 7.22 9.87 -1.70
N CYS A 129 6.64 8.78 -1.21
CA CYS A 129 5.77 7.93 -2.01
C CYS A 129 4.58 7.39 -1.22
N ILE A 130 3.39 7.49 -1.80
CA ILE A 130 2.15 6.91 -1.28
C ILE A 130 1.81 5.65 -2.06
N GLY A 131 1.41 4.60 -1.35
CA GLY A 131 1.01 3.32 -1.91
C GLY A 131 -0.50 3.19 -2.05
N LEU A 132 -0.96 2.70 -3.20
CA LEU A 132 -2.32 2.23 -3.40
C LEU A 132 -2.39 0.72 -3.18
N GLY A 133 -3.45 0.23 -2.54
CA GLY A 133 -3.61 -1.22 -2.33
C GLY A 133 -3.91 -2.02 -3.62
N GLY A 134 -4.17 -1.29 -4.69
CA GLY A 134 -4.46 -1.69 -6.06
C GLY A 134 -4.74 -0.39 -6.82
N LEU A 135 -4.60 -0.35 -8.14
CA LEU A 135 -4.73 0.91 -8.90
C LEU A 135 -6.10 1.60 -8.79
N TRP A 136 -7.14 0.90 -8.33
CA TRP A 136 -8.46 1.47 -8.02
C TRP A 136 -8.67 1.78 -6.53
N ASN A 137 -7.77 1.38 -5.63
CA ASN A 137 -7.90 1.57 -4.17
C ASN A 137 -7.64 3.02 -3.71
N TRP A 138 -7.96 4.00 -4.56
CA TRP A 138 -8.07 5.41 -4.23
C TRP A 138 -9.54 5.87 -4.20
N ILE A 139 -10.50 5.05 -4.67
CA ILE A 139 -11.93 5.38 -4.75
C ILE A 139 -12.81 4.18 -4.44
N GLU A 140 -13.91 4.40 -3.72
CA GLU A 140 -14.97 3.42 -3.44
C GLU A 140 -16.33 4.08 -3.60
N ASP A 141 -17.26 3.46 -4.33
CA ASP A 141 -18.62 3.97 -4.56
C ASP A 141 -18.68 5.45 -5.00
N GLY A 142 -17.72 5.86 -5.84
CA GLY A 142 -17.60 7.22 -6.35
C GLY A 142 -17.02 8.23 -5.36
N LYS A 143 -16.57 7.79 -4.18
CA LYS A 143 -15.97 8.62 -3.14
C LYS A 143 -14.48 8.33 -3.01
N PRO A 144 -13.60 9.32 -3.18
CA PRO A 144 -12.18 9.14 -2.96
C PRO A 144 -11.86 8.73 -1.53
N ALA A 145 -10.69 8.11 -1.32
CA ALA A 145 -10.18 7.78 -0.01
C ALA A 145 -10.16 9.04 0.89
N PRO A 146 -10.62 8.98 2.15
CA PRO A 146 -10.80 10.18 2.98
C PRO A 146 -9.53 11.03 3.14
N ASN A 147 -8.37 10.38 3.21
CA ASN A 147 -7.09 11.04 3.38
C ASN A 147 -6.53 11.64 2.07
N LEU A 148 -7.09 11.34 0.90
CA LEU A 148 -6.69 11.97 -0.36
C LEU A 148 -6.86 13.50 -0.29
N GLY A 149 -8.03 13.97 0.15
CA GLY A 149 -8.32 15.40 0.27
C GLY A 149 -7.53 16.15 1.36
N THR A 150 -6.69 15.45 2.14
CA THR A 150 -5.83 16.08 3.16
C THR A 150 -4.44 16.46 2.62
N ILE A 151 -4.14 16.06 1.39
CA ILE A 151 -2.87 16.32 0.72
C ILE A 151 -2.95 17.66 0.00
N ALA A 152 -1.89 18.47 0.11
CA ALA A 152 -1.75 19.69 -0.67
C ALA A 152 -1.37 19.33 -2.11
N HIS A 153 -2.38 19.25 -3.00
CA HIS A 153 -2.22 18.88 -4.40
C HIS A 153 -1.96 20.06 -5.34
N VAL A 154 -2.50 21.23 -5.03
CA VAL A 154 -2.47 22.40 -5.92
C VAL A 154 -1.04 22.78 -6.28
N GLU A 155 -0.75 22.83 -7.58
CA GLU A 155 0.56 23.13 -8.18
C GLU A 155 1.68 22.16 -7.78
N ARG A 156 1.34 21.01 -7.20
CA ARG A 156 2.30 19.97 -6.85
C ARG A 156 2.62 19.08 -8.05
N GLU A 157 3.88 18.71 -8.20
CA GLU A 157 4.27 17.62 -9.11
C GLU A 157 3.90 16.27 -8.48
N GLU A 158 3.02 15.53 -9.16
CA GLU A 158 2.63 14.17 -8.75
C GLU A 158 2.89 13.17 -9.87
N ILE A 159 3.55 12.06 -9.54
CA ILE A 159 4.01 11.08 -10.52
C ILE A 159 3.49 9.70 -10.15
N ILE A 160 2.79 9.03 -11.07
CA ILE A 160 2.30 7.66 -10.87
C ILE A 160 3.30 6.65 -11.47
N TYR A 161 4.06 5.98 -10.61
CA TYR A 161 4.93 4.87 -10.97
C TYR A 161 4.17 3.54 -10.94
N ALA A 162 3.47 3.24 -12.03
CA ALA A 162 2.78 1.96 -12.23
C ALA A 162 3.74 0.85 -12.69
N ASP A 163 3.33 -0.42 -12.55
CA ASP A 163 4.10 -1.54 -13.10
C ASP A 163 4.09 -1.54 -14.63
N SER A 164 5.11 -2.15 -15.24
CA SER A 164 5.27 -2.14 -16.70
C SER A 164 4.15 -2.87 -17.45
N ASP A 165 3.39 -3.74 -16.78
CA ASP A 165 2.28 -4.47 -17.38
C ASP A 165 1.10 -3.55 -17.74
N VAL A 166 1.01 -2.37 -17.13
CA VAL A 166 0.01 -1.33 -17.47
C VAL A 166 0.01 -1.01 -18.96
N TRP A 167 1.17 -0.96 -19.60
CA TRP A 167 1.29 -0.68 -21.04
C TRP A 167 0.68 -1.77 -21.94
N SER A 168 0.45 -2.96 -21.38
CA SER A 168 -0.14 -4.11 -22.08
C SER A 168 -1.58 -4.44 -21.64
N ARG A 169 -2.09 -3.73 -20.62
CA ARG A 169 -3.34 -4.06 -19.92
C ARG A 169 -4.24 -2.82 -19.87
N SER A 170 -5.22 -2.77 -20.78
CA SER A 170 -6.12 -1.62 -20.93
C SER A 170 -6.93 -1.28 -19.67
N ASP A 171 -7.25 -2.28 -18.85
CA ASP A 171 -7.93 -2.11 -17.57
C ASP A 171 -7.03 -1.44 -16.52
N LEU A 172 -5.74 -1.77 -16.48
CA LEU A 172 -4.77 -1.10 -15.61
C LEU A 172 -4.48 0.32 -16.11
N LEU A 173 -4.34 0.50 -17.42
CA LEU A 173 -4.16 1.83 -18.03
C LEU A 173 -5.34 2.75 -17.71
N ARG A 174 -6.57 2.22 -17.75
CA ARG A 174 -7.77 2.97 -17.37
C ARG A 174 -7.73 3.41 -15.90
N ALA A 175 -7.25 2.55 -15.00
CA ALA A 175 -7.12 2.87 -13.59
C ALA A 175 -6.12 4.00 -13.35
N VAL A 176 -4.94 3.90 -13.95
CA VAL A 176 -3.88 4.92 -13.90
C VAL A 176 -4.38 6.25 -14.48
N TYR A 177 -5.00 6.22 -15.65
CA TYR A 177 -5.56 7.42 -16.27
C TYR A 177 -6.64 8.07 -15.39
N ALA A 178 -7.57 7.28 -14.85
CA ALA A 178 -8.63 7.81 -13.98
C ALA A 178 -8.06 8.47 -12.72
N PHE A 179 -7.03 7.88 -12.10
CA PHE A 179 -6.39 8.47 -10.94
C PHE A 179 -5.63 9.75 -11.27
N GLY A 180 -4.88 9.78 -12.39
CA GLY A 180 -4.24 11.01 -12.87
C GLY A 180 -5.24 12.14 -13.14
N LYS A 181 -6.41 11.82 -13.68
CA LYS A 181 -7.50 12.81 -13.85
C LYS A 181 -8.03 13.34 -12.53
N GLU A 182 -8.11 12.51 -11.48
CA GLU A 182 -8.51 12.95 -10.14
C GLU A 182 -7.44 13.89 -9.55
N GLN A 183 -6.16 13.55 -9.66
CA GLN A 183 -5.05 14.40 -9.21
C GLN A 183 -5.05 15.76 -9.90
N GLU A 184 -5.25 15.79 -11.23
CA GLU A 184 -5.42 17.04 -11.99
C GLU A 184 -6.64 17.85 -11.52
N ALA A 185 -7.76 17.19 -11.22
CA ALA A 185 -8.95 17.86 -10.69
C ALA A 185 -8.73 18.48 -9.31
N LEU A 186 -7.83 17.89 -8.51
CA LEU A 186 -7.36 18.42 -7.22
C LEU A 186 -6.28 19.51 -7.37
N GLY A 187 -5.83 19.79 -8.61
CA GLY A 187 -4.90 20.87 -8.94
C GLY A 187 -3.43 20.46 -9.09
N ALA A 188 -3.12 19.17 -9.07
CA ALA A 188 -1.76 18.67 -9.27
C ALA A 188 -1.33 18.72 -10.74
N SER A 189 -0.03 18.94 -10.95
CA SER A 189 0.63 18.69 -12.24
C SER A 189 0.98 17.21 -12.31
N SER A 190 0.07 16.42 -12.88
CA SER A 190 0.16 14.95 -12.86
C SER A 190 0.91 14.40 -14.08
N SER A 191 1.76 13.40 -13.87
CA SER A 191 2.45 12.68 -14.95
C SER A 191 2.49 11.17 -14.71
N LEU A 192 2.61 10.42 -15.82
CA LEU A 192 2.60 8.96 -15.89
C LEU A 192 3.94 8.43 -16.39
#